data_AF-A0A353V714-F1
#
_entry.id   AF-A0A353V714-F1
#
_cell.length_a   1.000
_cell.length_b   1.000
_cell.length_c   1.000
_cell.angle_alpha   90.00
_cell.angle_beta   90.00
_cell.angle_gamma   90.00
#
_symmetry.space_group_name_H-M   'P 1'
#
loop_
_entity.id
_entity.type
_entity.pdbx_description
1 polymer ?
#
loop_
_entity_poly.entity_id
_entity_poly.type
_entity_poly.pdbx_seq_one_letter_code
_entity_poly.pdbx_strand_id
1 'polypeptide(L)'
;AGHTECRYVATVCPSYAVEMMNKVRRALTIGGPTFIHSLDPCPKGWDYDPMLSHELGELAIETGIFPLYEVEDGTLTYYGKTKALVEGRPRRPVREYLLKQGRFAHFTEEDLAYFQAKVDEMWQKWEVPAVVPFRRLDAAKAALEVK
;
A
#
# COMPACT_ATOMS: atom_id res chain seq x y z
N ALA A 1 6.12 22.08 -2.56
CA ALA A 1 7.32 21.74 -3.37
C ALA A 1 7.77 20.35 -2.95
N GLY A 2 7.91 19.40 -3.88
CA GLY A 2 8.44 18.05 -3.59
C GLY A 2 9.96 18.01 -3.74
N HIS A 3 10.61 16.97 -3.20
CA HIS A 3 12.04 16.72 -3.42
C HIS A 3 12.27 16.22 -4.86
N THR A 4 12.64 17.12 -5.76
CA THR A 4 12.91 16.82 -7.18
C THR A 4 14.12 15.90 -7.38
N GLU A 5 14.97 15.75 -6.36
CA GLU A 5 16.17 14.91 -6.39
C GLU A 5 15.93 13.51 -5.82
N CYS A 6 14.73 13.18 -5.33
CA CYS A 6 14.44 11.85 -4.80
C CYS A 6 14.49 10.81 -5.92
N ARG A 7 15.40 9.84 -5.78
CA ARG A 7 15.68 8.81 -6.80
C ARG A 7 14.85 7.55 -6.60
N TYR A 8 14.49 7.27 -5.35
CA TYR A 8 13.82 6.03 -4.99
C TYR A 8 12.89 6.19 -3.77
N VAL A 9 11.66 5.71 -3.93
CA VAL A 9 10.63 5.65 -2.88
C VAL A 9 10.07 4.24 -2.88
N ALA A 10 9.95 3.57 -1.75
CA ALA A 10 9.22 2.30 -1.70
C ALA A 10 8.41 2.15 -0.41
N THR A 11 7.27 1.47 -0.51
CA THR A 11 6.52 0.97 0.65
C THR A 11 6.91 -0.48 0.90
N VAL A 12 7.19 -0.86 2.14
CA VAL A 12 7.65 -2.21 2.51
C VAL A 12 6.87 -2.76 3.70
N CYS A 13 6.93 -4.07 3.90
CA CYS A 13 6.38 -4.72 5.09
C CYS A 13 7.28 -5.91 5.48
N PRO A 14 7.69 -6.07 6.76
CA PRO A 14 8.55 -7.16 7.20
C PRO A 14 7.96 -8.55 7.01
N SER A 15 6.63 -8.69 6.89
CA SER A 15 6.00 -9.96 6.50
C SER A 15 6.49 -10.46 5.14
N TYR A 16 7.00 -9.57 4.28
CA TYR A 16 7.65 -9.89 3.02
C TYR A 16 9.15 -9.59 3.10
N ALA A 17 9.84 -10.21 4.06
CA ALA A 17 11.22 -9.89 4.45
C ALA A 17 12.21 -9.83 3.26
N VAL A 18 12.14 -10.78 2.32
CA VAL A 18 13.04 -10.80 1.16
C VAL A 18 12.83 -9.59 0.26
N GLU A 19 11.58 -9.26 -0.06
CA GLU A 19 11.24 -8.07 -0.84
C GLU A 19 11.70 -6.81 -0.12
N MET A 20 11.37 -6.66 1.17
CA MET A 20 11.81 -5.53 1.98
C MET A 20 13.33 -5.35 1.94
N MET A 21 14.11 -6.42 2.15
CA MET A 21 15.57 -6.36 2.08
C MET A 21 16.07 -5.94 0.69
N ASN A 22 15.43 -6.42 -0.38
CA ASN A 22 15.79 -6.02 -1.74
C ASN A 22 15.52 -4.53 -1.98
N LYS A 23 14.39 -4.00 -1.50
CA LYS A 23 14.06 -2.57 -1.59
C LYS A 23 15.01 -1.70 -0.76
N VAL A 24 15.40 -2.14 0.43
CA VAL A 24 16.42 -1.45 1.26
C VAL A 24 17.78 -1.45 0.56
N ARG A 25 18.22 -2.60 0.00
CA ARG A 25 19.47 -2.67 -0.78
C ARG A 25 19.43 -1.74 -1.98
N ARG A 26 18.30 -1.66 -2.69
CA ARG A 26 18.14 -0.73 -3.83
C ARG A 26 18.24 0.72 -3.39
N ALA A 27 17.53 1.10 -2.33
CA ALA A 27 17.57 2.45 -1.75
C ALA A 27 18.98 2.89 -1.33
N LEU A 28 19.80 1.97 -0.83
CA LEU A 28 21.19 2.24 -0.43
C LEU A 28 22.16 2.33 -1.62
N THR A 29 21.85 1.71 -2.77
CA THR A 29 22.79 1.57 -3.89
C THR A 29 22.51 2.49 -5.07
N ILE A 30 21.28 3.02 -5.20
CA ILE A 30 20.87 3.84 -6.34
C ILE A 30 21.53 5.23 -6.38
N GLY A 31 22.04 5.69 -5.24
CA GLY A 31 22.61 7.03 -5.08
C GLY A 31 21.53 8.12 -4.99
N GLY A 32 21.89 9.24 -4.35
CA GLY A 32 20.96 10.34 -4.07
C GLY A 32 19.97 10.04 -2.93
N PRO A 33 19.05 10.98 -2.64
CA PRO A 33 18.05 10.84 -1.60
C PRO A 33 17.04 9.72 -1.92
N THR A 34 16.79 8.86 -0.94
CA THR A 34 15.82 7.76 -1.03
C THR A 34 14.91 7.71 0.20
N PHE A 35 13.73 7.10 0.06
CA PHE A 35 12.74 6.98 1.13
C PHE A 35 12.12 5.58 1.17
N ILE A 36 11.97 5.03 2.37
CA ILE A 36 11.28 3.76 2.62
C ILE A 36 10.18 4.00 3.65
N HIS A 37 8.95 3.61 3.32
CA HIS A 37 7.83 3.59 4.25
C HIS A 37 7.53 2.14 4.65
N SER A 38 7.90 1.76 5.87
CA SER A 38 7.61 0.42 6.39
C SER A 38 6.27 0.38 7.11
N LEU A 39 5.44 -0.62 6.81
CA LEU A 39 4.33 -1.02 7.66
C LEU A 39 4.80 -2.07 8.66
N ASP A 40 4.97 -1.64 9.90
CA ASP A 40 5.41 -2.48 11.01
C ASP A 40 4.28 -2.62 12.04
N PRO A 41 3.58 -3.76 12.07
CA PRO A 41 2.58 -4.04 13.10
C PRO A 41 3.16 -3.92 14.51
N CYS A 42 2.50 -3.14 15.37
CA CYS A 42 2.93 -2.88 16.74
C CYS A 42 1.99 -3.59 17.73
N PRO A 43 2.38 -4.73 18.33
CA PRO A 43 1.49 -5.50 19.21
C PRO A 43 0.92 -4.68 20.36
N LYS A 44 1.78 -3.90 21.02
CA LYS A 44 1.40 -3.04 22.14
C LYS A 44 0.43 -1.92 21.73
N GLY A 45 0.70 -1.27 20.59
CA GLY A 45 -0.06 -0.09 20.17
C GLY A 45 -1.37 -0.44 19.46
N TRP A 46 -1.40 -1.57 18.77
CA TRP A 46 -2.57 -2.02 18.02
C TRP A 46 -3.40 -3.06 18.79
N ASP A 47 -2.89 -3.51 19.93
CA ASP A 47 -3.52 -4.43 20.87
C ASP A 47 -3.86 -5.78 20.23
N TYR A 48 -2.83 -6.59 20.00
CA TYR A 48 -2.96 -7.94 19.46
C TYR A 48 -1.80 -8.84 19.95
N ASP A 49 -1.97 -10.16 19.86
CA ASP A 49 -0.93 -11.12 20.26
C ASP A 49 0.30 -11.00 19.33
N PRO A 50 1.53 -10.78 19.84
CA PRO A 50 2.74 -10.66 19.03
C PRO A 50 2.96 -11.77 17.99
N MET A 51 2.46 -12.99 18.22
CA MET A 51 2.52 -14.10 17.26
C MET A 51 1.80 -13.79 15.95
N LEU A 52 0.80 -12.91 15.96
CA LEU A 52 0.02 -12.50 14.79
C LEU A 52 0.68 -11.39 13.97
N SER A 53 1.86 -10.89 14.37
CA SER A 53 2.49 -9.74 13.69
C SER A 53 2.74 -10.01 12.21
N HIS A 54 3.18 -11.22 11.86
CA HIS A 54 3.39 -11.61 10.47
C HIS A 54 2.06 -11.62 9.69
N GLU A 55 1.04 -12.28 10.24
CA GLU A 55 -0.28 -12.40 9.63
C GLU A 55 -0.94 -11.03 9.43
N LEU A 56 -0.85 -10.13 10.42
CA LEU A 56 -1.39 -8.78 10.31
C LEU A 56 -0.72 -7.96 9.22
N GLY A 57 0.59 -8.11 9.04
CA GLY A 57 1.31 -7.49 7.94
C GLY A 57 0.84 -8.01 6.59
N GLU A 58 0.64 -9.34 6.44
CA GLU A 58 0.09 -9.92 5.21
C GLU A 58 -1.34 -9.43 4.94
N LEU A 59 -2.20 -9.43 5.95
CA LEU A 59 -3.58 -8.95 5.87
C LEU A 59 -3.66 -7.50 5.43
N ALA A 60 -2.77 -6.63 5.90
CA ALA A 60 -2.74 -5.24 5.48
C ALA A 60 -2.53 -5.09 3.96
N ILE A 61 -1.72 -5.97 3.36
CA ILE A 61 -1.47 -5.98 1.91
C ILE A 61 -2.63 -6.66 1.16
N GLU A 62 -3.10 -7.81 1.64
CA GLU A 62 -4.15 -8.60 0.97
C GLU A 62 -5.53 -7.92 0.99
N THR A 63 -5.83 -7.15 2.03
CA THR A 63 -7.03 -6.29 2.08
C THR A 63 -6.87 -5.01 1.26
N GLY A 64 -5.64 -4.68 0.88
CA GLY A 64 -5.30 -3.49 0.11
C GLY A 64 -5.25 -2.20 0.92
N ILE A 65 -5.24 -2.25 2.25
CA ILE A 65 -5.07 -1.05 3.10
C ILE A 65 -3.69 -0.44 2.89
N PHE A 66 -2.66 -1.27 2.73
CA PHE A 66 -1.29 -0.82 2.52
C PHE A 66 -0.74 -1.49 1.25
N PRO A 67 -0.69 -0.80 0.10
CA PRO A 67 -0.12 -1.36 -1.12
C PRO A 67 1.41 -1.30 -1.11
N LEU A 68 2.03 -2.35 -1.63
CA LEU A 68 3.47 -2.47 -1.88
C LEU A 68 3.80 -1.97 -3.29
N TYR A 69 4.64 -0.94 -3.35
CA TYR A 69 5.14 -0.37 -4.60
C TYR A 69 6.54 0.22 -4.41
N GLU A 70 7.22 0.43 -5.52
CA GLU A 70 8.41 1.26 -5.60
C GLU A 70 8.24 2.30 -6.70
N VAL A 71 8.85 3.47 -6.51
CA VAL A 71 9.03 4.51 -7.52
C VAL A 71 10.53 4.67 -7.68
N GLU A 72 11.03 4.30 -8.85
CA GLU A 72 12.43 4.49 -9.21
C GLU A 72 12.49 5.47 -10.39
N ASP A 73 13.19 6.59 -10.21
CA ASP A 73 13.33 7.64 -11.24
C ASP A 73 11.99 8.05 -11.89
N GLY A 74 10.95 8.16 -11.07
CA GLY A 74 9.60 8.53 -11.48
C GLY A 74 8.76 7.40 -12.09
N THR A 75 9.30 6.18 -12.19
CA THR A 75 8.58 5.00 -12.67
C THR A 75 8.02 4.19 -11.51
N LEU A 76 6.70 4.10 -11.41
CA LEU A 76 6.00 3.28 -10.42
C LEU A 76 5.95 1.82 -10.84
N THR A 77 6.29 0.91 -9.91
CA THR A 77 6.14 -0.53 -10.07
C THR A 77 5.51 -1.13 -8.81
N TYR A 78 4.40 -1.86 -8.97
CA TYR A 78 3.84 -2.70 -7.90
C TYR A 78 4.55 -4.05 -7.85
N TYR A 79 4.66 -4.62 -6.67
CA TYR A 79 5.28 -5.92 -6.48
C TYR A 79 4.54 -6.79 -5.47
N GLY A 80 4.97 -8.05 -5.34
CA GLY A 80 4.41 -9.01 -4.39
C GLY A 80 2.90 -9.21 -4.53
N LYS A 81 2.19 -9.29 -3.39
CA LYS A 81 0.74 -9.48 -3.36
C LYS A 81 -0.01 -8.30 -3.97
N THR A 82 0.47 -7.07 -3.80
CA THR A 82 -0.15 -5.87 -4.39
C THR A 82 -0.18 -5.93 -5.90
N LYS A 83 0.90 -6.39 -6.54
CA LYS A 83 0.91 -6.62 -7.99
C LYS A 83 -0.22 -7.56 -8.42
N ALA A 84 -0.40 -8.68 -7.73
CA ALA A 84 -1.48 -9.62 -8.03
C ALA A 84 -2.88 -8.98 -7.88
N LEU A 85 -3.07 -8.10 -6.89
CA LEU A 85 -4.33 -7.37 -6.71
C LEU A 85 -4.59 -6.39 -7.88
N VAL A 86 -3.55 -5.67 -8.32
CA VAL A 86 -3.63 -4.77 -9.49
C VAL A 86 -3.93 -5.56 -10.78
N GLU A 87 -3.41 -6.78 -10.90
CA GLU A 87 -3.65 -7.69 -12.03
C GLU A 87 -5.02 -8.40 -11.99
N GLY A 88 -5.88 -8.08 -11.00
CA GLY A 88 -7.27 -8.53 -10.95
C GLY A 88 -7.55 -9.64 -9.94
N ARG A 89 -6.59 -10.03 -9.10
CA ARG A 89 -6.89 -10.91 -7.96
C ARG A 89 -7.82 -10.20 -6.97
N PRO A 90 -8.88 -10.85 -6.47
CA PRO A 90 -9.77 -10.22 -5.50
C PRO A 90 -9.04 -9.93 -4.18
N ARG A 91 -9.30 -8.74 -3.62
CA ARG A 91 -8.85 -8.35 -2.27
C ARG A 91 -9.63 -9.10 -1.20
N ARG A 92 -8.99 -9.32 -0.06
CA ARG A 92 -9.70 -9.78 1.16
C ARG A 92 -10.55 -8.63 1.73
N PRO A 93 -11.67 -8.93 2.40
CA PRO A 93 -12.45 -7.92 3.12
C PRO A 93 -11.61 -7.17 4.16
N VAL A 94 -11.72 -5.84 4.19
CA VAL A 94 -10.97 -4.96 5.11
C VAL A 94 -11.24 -5.29 6.58
N ARG A 95 -12.45 -5.78 6.87
CA ARG A 95 -12.83 -6.21 8.23
C ARG A 95 -11.89 -7.28 8.81
N GLU A 96 -11.31 -8.15 7.99
CA GLU A 96 -10.42 -9.21 8.47
C GLU A 96 -9.12 -8.67 9.06
N TYR A 97 -8.64 -7.53 8.54
CA TYR A 97 -7.52 -6.81 9.13
C TYR A 97 -7.96 -6.02 10.37
N LEU A 98 -9.07 -5.26 10.29
CA LEU A 98 -9.50 -4.37 11.37
C LEU A 98 -9.88 -5.14 12.65
N LEU A 99 -10.64 -6.23 12.53
CA LEU A 99 -11.15 -6.97 13.69
C LEU A 99 -10.09 -7.78 14.44
N LYS A 100 -8.87 -7.91 13.89
CA LYS A 100 -7.75 -8.58 14.55
C LYS A 100 -6.93 -7.66 15.47
N GLN A 101 -7.36 -6.41 15.64
CA GLN A 101 -6.63 -5.39 16.39
C GLN A 101 -7.54 -4.73 17.41
N GLY A 102 -7.16 -4.75 18.69
CA GLY A 102 -7.95 -4.16 19.78
C GLY A 102 -8.13 -2.64 19.66
N ARG A 103 -7.23 -1.93 18.95
CA ARG A 103 -7.42 -0.49 18.65
C ARG A 103 -8.70 -0.18 17.87
N PHE A 104 -9.30 -1.18 17.22
CA PHE A 104 -10.56 -1.07 16.48
C PHE A 104 -11.73 -1.80 17.15
N ALA A 105 -11.58 -2.25 18.40
CA ALA A 105 -12.61 -3.02 19.12
C ALA A 105 -13.95 -2.27 19.31
N HIS A 106 -13.94 -0.94 19.20
CA HIS A 106 -15.12 -0.08 19.32
C HIS A 106 -15.86 0.16 17.99
N PHE A 107 -15.35 -0.38 16.88
CA PHE A 107 -15.97 -0.18 15.57
C PHE A 107 -17.29 -0.93 15.45
N THR A 108 -18.27 -0.25 14.87
CA THR A 108 -19.57 -0.80 14.49
C THR A 108 -19.54 -1.35 13.06
N GLU A 109 -20.59 -2.06 12.63
CA GLU A 109 -20.69 -2.50 11.23
C GLU A 109 -20.74 -1.31 10.25
N GLU A 110 -21.27 -0.15 10.67
CA GLU A 110 -21.24 1.08 9.87
C GLU A 110 -19.82 1.60 9.67
N ASP A 111 -18.99 1.58 10.73
CA ASP A 111 -17.57 1.96 10.64
C ASP A 111 -16.80 1.02 9.71
N LEU A 112 -17.01 -0.30 9.85
CA LEU A 112 -16.37 -1.29 8.98
C LEU A 112 -16.75 -1.09 7.52
N ALA A 113 -18.03 -0.83 7.24
CA ALA A 113 -18.52 -0.52 5.90
C ALA A 113 -17.90 0.78 5.35
N TYR A 114 -17.76 1.81 6.19
CA TYR A 114 -17.10 3.05 5.83
C TYR A 114 -15.63 2.82 5.44
N PHE A 115 -14.85 2.09 6.25
CA PHE A 115 -13.45 1.79 5.92
C PHE A 115 -13.32 0.92 4.68
N GLN A 116 -14.20 -0.07 4.50
CA GLN A 116 -14.24 -0.87 3.27
C GLN A 116 -14.45 0.03 2.04
N ALA A 117 -15.46 0.90 2.07
CA ALA A 117 -15.75 1.82 0.98
C ALA A 117 -14.59 2.79 0.71
N LYS A 118 -13.86 3.23 1.74
CA LYS A 118 -12.68 4.08 1.58
C LYS A 118 -11.50 3.36 0.92
N VAL A 119 -11.25 2.12 1.29
CA VAL A 119 -10.22 1.32 0.61
C VAL A 119 -10.67 1.04 -0.82
N ASP A 120 -11.94 0.72 -1.06
CA ASP A 120 -12.44 0.49 -2.42
C ASP A 120 -12.33 1.74 -3.30
N GLU A 121 -12.73 2.91 -2.78
CA GLU A 121 -12.54 4.21 -3.41
C GLU A 121 -11.06 4.47 -3.71
N MET A 122 -10.16 4.12 -2.77
CA MET A 122 -8.73 4.30 -2.93
C MET A 122 -8.21 3.56 -4.18
N TRP A 123 -8.61 2.29 -4.33
CA TRP A 123 -8.22 1.43 -5.46
C TRP A 123 -8.89 1.79 -6.79
N GLN A 124 -9.93 2.63 -6.78
CA GLN A 124 -10.57 3.15 -8.01
C GLN A 124 -10.01 4.51 -8.44
N LYS A 125 -9.52 5.32 -7.49
CA LYS A 125 -9.12 6.71 -7.75
C LYS A 125 -7.61 6.93 -7.78
N TRP A 126 -6.83 6.10 -7.11
CA TRP A 126 -5.40 6.35 -6.90
C TRP A 126 -4.52 5.21 -7.42
N GLU A 127 -3.54 5.58 -8.24
CA GLU A 127 -2.42 4.73 -8.62
C GLU A 127 -1.47 4.56 -7.42
N VAL A 128 -1.14 5.65 -6.73
CA VAL A 128 -0.49 5.61 -5.42
C VAL A 128 -1.44 6.24 -4.41
N PRO A 129 -1.84 5.53 -3.34
CA PRO A 129 -2.78 6.04 -2.34
C PRO A 129 -2.51 7.47 -1.93
N ALA A 130 -3.47 8.37 -2.17
CA ALA A 130 -3.43 9.80 -1.84
C ALA A 130 -2.26 10.62 -2.44
N VAL A 131 -1.41 10.04 -3.29
CA VAL A 131 -0.25 10.73 -3.89
C VAL A 131 -0.42 10.88 -5.40
N VAL A 132 -0.74 9.80 -6.10
CA VAL A 132 -0.88 9.78 -7.56
C VAL A 132 -2.30 9.33 -7.89
N PRO A 133 -3.21 10.24 -8.28
CA PRO A 133 -4.51 9.83 -8.80
C PRO A 133 -4.31 9.07 -10.12
N PHE A 134 -5.25 8.22 -10.53
CA PHE A 134 -5.28 7.61 -11.87
C PHE A 134 -5.52 8.69 -12.94
N ARG A 135 -4.56 9.59 -13.15
CA ARG A 135 -4.65 10.65 -14.16
C ARG A 135 -4.35 10.14 -15.57
N ARG A 136 -3.71 8.97 -15.70
CA ARG A 136 -3.32 8.45 -17.02
C ARG A 136 -4.50 7.94 -17.84
N LEU A 137 -5.58 7.44 -17.23
CA LEU A 137 -6.75 7.01 -18.00
C LEU A 137 -7.56 8.19 -18.55
N ASP A 138 -7.76 9.25 -17.76
CA ASP A 138 -8.56 10.40 -18.19
C ASP A 138 -7.78 11.32 -19.13
N ALA A 139 -6.48 11.55 -18.91
CA ALA A 139 -5.66 12.34 -19.81
C ALA A 139 -5.36 11.63 -21.14
N ALA A 140 -5.18 10.29 -21.13
CA ALA A 140 -4.99 9.52 -22.36
C ALA A 140 -6.30 9.32 -23.13
N LYS A 141 -7.45 9.10 -22.46
CA LYS A 141 -8.76 9.07 -23.12
C LYS A 141 -9.15 10.43 -23.68
N ALA A 142 -8.98 11.52 -22.94
CA ALA A 142 -9.22 12.87 -23.46
C ALA A 142 -8.31 13.22 -24.65
N ALA A 143 -7.07 12.71 -24.69
CA ALA A 143 -6.18 12.86 -25.84
C ALA A 143 -6.53 11.95 -27.03
N LEU A 144 -7.29 10.87 -26.81
CA LEU A 144 -7.77 9.94 -27.84
C LEU A 144 -9.16 10.29 -28.39
N GLU A 145 -10.02 10.93 -27.61
CA GLU A 145 -11.36 11.39 -28.02
C GLU A 145 -11.35 12.73 -28.76
N VAL A 146 -10.19 13.41 -28.82
CA VAL A 146 -9.97 14.66 -29.57
C VAL A 146 -9.30 14.41 -30.93
N LYS A 147 -9.25 13.16 -31.40
CA LYS A 147 -8.80 12.79 -32.75
C LYS A 147 -9.92 12.32 -33.64
#